data_AF-A0A073K7P2-F1
#
_entry.id   AF-A0A073K7P2-F1
#
_cell.length_a   1.000
_cell.length_b   1.000
_cell.length_c   1.000
_cell.angle_alpha   90.00
_cell.angle_beta   90.00
_cell.angle_gamma   90.00
#
_symmetry.space_group_name_H-M   'P 1'
#
loop_
_entity.id
_entity.type
_entity.pdbx_description
1 polymer ?
#
loop_
_entity_poly.entity_id
_entity_poly.type
_entity_poly.pdbx_seq_one_letter_code
_entity_poly.pdbx_strand_id
1 'polypeptide(L)' 'MKRNAELIKLALLIIIIFGGTFAISYWKTGEILLDQIIGISIGVILLVVALIWRQFNKSS' A
#
# COMPACT_ATOMS: atom_id res chain seq x y z
N MET A 1 -17.64 9.86 -3.20
CA MET A 1 -16.40 9.82 -2.37
C MET A 1 -16.19 8.52 -1.55
N LYS A 2 -17.21 7.69 -1.27
CA LYS A 2 -17.03 6.43 -0.48
C LYS A 2 -16.06 5.41 -1.11
N ARG A 3 -16.15 5.15 -2.42
CA ARG A 3 -15.24 4.19 -3.12
C ARG A 3 -13.75 4.57 -3.01
N ASN A 4 -13.44 5.87 -3.07
CA ASN A 4 -12.06 6.34 -2.94
C ASN A 4 -11.51 6.10 -1.53
N ALA A 5 -12.33 6.26 -0.49
CA ALA A 5 -11.95 5.96 0.88
C ALA A 5 -11.66 4.45 1.08
N GLU A 6 -12.47 3.57 0.46
CA GLU A 6 -12.23 2.13 0.50
C GLU A 6 -10.95 1.73 -0.25
N LEU A 7 -10.64 2.38 -1.38
CA LEU A 7 -9.37 2.16 -2.10
C LEU A 7 -8.14 2.58 -1.28
N ILE A 8 -8.23 3.70 -0.55
CA ILE A 8 -7.17 4.14 0.36
C ILE A 8 -6.98 3.14 1.50
N LYS A 9 -8.07 2.65 2.12
CA LYS A 9 -8.00 1.61 3.16
C LYS A 9 -7.38 0.32 2.63
N LEU A 10 -7.79 -0.12 1.44
CA LEU A 10 -7.23 -1.30 0.78
C LEU A 10 -5.73 -1.14 0.55
N ALA A 11 -5.30 0.00 0.02
CA ALA A 11 -3.89 0.27 -0.22
C ALA A 11 -3.06 0.27 1.08
N LEU A 12 -3.57 0.87 2.15
CA LEU A 12 -2.94 0.82 3.47
C LEU A 12 -2.86 -0.61 4.01
N LEU A 13 -3.91 -1.42 3.82
CA LEU A 13 -3.95 -2.80 4.28
C LEU A 13 -2.93 -3.67 3.54
N ILE A 14 -2.77 -3.49 2.22
CA ILE A 14 -1.73 -4.13 1.42
C ILE A 14 -0.34 -3.73 1.93
N ILE A 15 -0.09 -2.44 2.16
CA ILE A 15 1.20 -1.95 2.69
C ILE A 15 1.48 -2.54 4.07
N ILE A 16 0.47 -2.65 4.95
CA ILE A 16 0.64 -3.22 6.29
C ILE A 16 0.94 -4.73 6.21
N ILE A 17 0.23 -5.49 5.38
CA ILE A 17 0.42 -6.94 5.29
C ILE A 17 1.79 -7.26 4.68
N PHE A 18 2.09 -6.71 3.50
CA PHE A 18 3.35 -7.01 2.83
C PHE A 18 4.55 -6.32 3.50
N GLY A 19 4.38 -5.07 3.93
CA GLY A 19 5.43 -4.31 4.64
C GLY A 19 5.70 -4.83 6.04
N GLY A 20 4.65 -5.20 6.78
CA GLY A 20 4.78 -5.78 8.10
C GLY A 20 5.44 -7.16 8.05
N THR A 21 5.02 -8.01 7.10
CA THR A 21 5.66 -9.32 6.94
C THR A 21 7.12 -9.16 6.51
N PHE A 22 7.43 -8.18 5.64
CA PHE A 22 8.79 -7.95 5.17
C PHE A 22 9.67 -7.47 6.32
N ALA A 23 9.19 -6.52 7.13
CA ALA A 23 9.90 -6.01 8.29
C ALA A 23 10.16 -7.11 9.33
N ILE A 24 9.17 -7.96 9.62
CA ILE A 24 9.32 -9.08 10.57
C ILE A 24 10.32 -10.11 10.04
N SER A 25 10.20 -10.49 8.76
CA SER A 25 11.09 -11.46 8.14
C SER A 25 12.52 -10.94 8.10
N TYR A 26 12.71 -9.72 7.62
CA TYR A 26 14.03 -9.09 7.55
C TYR A 26 14.68 -8.96 8.93
N TRP A 27 13.91 -8.59 9.96
CA TRP A 27 14.43 -8.50 11.34
C TRP A 27 14.82 -9.86 11.91
N LYS A 28 14.03 -10.91 11.62
CA LYS A 28 14.24 -12.24 12.21
C LYS A 28 15.28 -13.09 11.47
N THR A 29 15.24 -13.10 10.15
CA THR A 29 16.04 -14.01 9.31
C THR A 29 17.10 -13.29 8.49
N GLY A 30 17.00 -11.95 8.36
CA GLY A 30 17.85 -11.17 7.45
C GLY A 30 17.50 -11.40 5.97
N GLU A 31 16.46 -12.19 5.68
CA GLU A 31 16.05 -12.52 4.32
C GLU A 31 15.25 -11.38 3.70
N ILE A 32 15.57 -11.09 2.44
CA ILE A 32 14.87 -10.11 1.63
C ILE A 32 13.85 -10.86 0.76
N LEU A 33 12.57 -10.79 1.15
CA LEU A 33 11.46 -11.37 0.41
C LEU A 33 11.05 -10.45 -0.75
N LEU A 34 11.57 -10.74 -1.95
CA LEU A 34 11.31 -9.96 -3.16
C LEU A 34 9.82 -9.89 -3.52
N ASP A 35 9.09 -10.96 -3.28
CA ASP A 35 7.63 -11.05 -3.41
C ASP A 35 6.91 -10.01 -2.54
N GLN A 36 7.44 -9.75 -1.33
CA GLN A 36 6.85 -8.75 -0.44
C GLN A 36 7.21 -7.33 -0.82
N ILE A 37 8.41 -7.10 -1.36
CA ILE A 37 8.80 -5.80 -1.93
C ILE A 37 7.88 -5.44 -3.11
N ILE A 38 7.57 -6.41 -3.98
CA ILE A 38 6.63 -6.22 -5.09
C ILE A 38 5.23 -5.88 -4.53
N GLY A 39 4.77 -6.63 -3.52
CA GLY A 39 3.49 -6.37 -2.86
C GLY A 39 3.38 -4.97 -2.24
N ILE A 40 4.42 -4.52 -1.53
CA ILE A 40 4.50 -3.15 -0.97
C ILE A 40 4.46 -2.11 -2.09
N SER A 41 5.22 -2.32 -3.16
CA SER A 41 5.30 -1.39 -4.30
C SER A 41 3.93 -1.21 -4.97
N ILE A 42 3.20 -2.30 -5.18
CA ILE A 42 1.82 -2.26 -5.70
C ILE A 42 0.90 -1.49 -4.75
N GLY A 43 1.00 -1.75 -3.44
CA GLY A 43 0.24 -1.03 -2.43
C GLY A 43 0.51 0.48 -2.43
N VAL A 44 1.77 0.89 -2.56
CA VAL A 44 2.16 2.31 -2.65
C VAL A 44 1.62 2.96 -3.92
N ILE A 45 1.76 2.32 -5.09
CA ILE A 45 1.23 2.83 -6.35
C ILE A 45 -0.29 3.03 -6.24
N LEU A 46 -1.01 2.04 -5.70
CA LEU A 46 -2.45 2.13 -5.49
C LEU A 46 -2.83 3.29 -4.56
N LEU A 47 -2.08 3.50 -3.48
CA LEU A 47 -2.29 4.60 -2.55
C LEU A 47 -2.11 5.95 -3.23
N VAL A 48 -1.02 6.13 -4.00
CA VAL A 48 -0.74 7.37 -4.72
C VAL A 48 -1.85 7.68 -5.72
N VAL A 49 -2.24 6.70 -6.55
CA VAL A 49 -3.33 6.87 -7.53
C VAL A 49 -4.65 7.22 -6.82
N ALA A 50 -4.98 6.55 -5.72
CA ALA A 50 -6.18 6.84 -4.96
C ALA A 50 -6.17 8.25 -4.34
N LEU A 51 -5.02 8.72 -3.83
CA LEU A 51 -4.87 10.07 -3.29
C LEU A 51 -4.97 11.15 -4.36
N ILE A 52 -4.33 10.94 -5.51
CA ILE A 52 -4.42 11.84 -6.68
C ILE A 52 -5.88 11.97 -7.11
N TRP A 53 -6.57 10.84 -7.31
CA TRP A 53 -8.00 10.84 -7.66
C TRP A 53 -8.84 11.63 -6.64
N ARG A 54 -8.54 11.47 -5.34
CA ARG A 54 -9.25 12.18 -4.27
C ARG A 54 -9.09 13.68 -4.39
N GLN A 55 -7.90 14.17 -4.72
CA GLN A 55 -7.63 15.60 -4.86
C GLN A 55 -8.37 16.19 -6.06
N PHE A 56 -8.29 15.54 -7.23
CA PHE A 56 -8.97 15.99 -8.44
C PHE A 56 -10.50 16.01 -8.28
N ASN A 57 -11.09 15.01 -7.61
CA ASN A 57 -12.54 14.93 -7.44
C ASN A 57 -13.08 15.78 -6.26
N LYS A 58 -12.20 16.44 -5.49
CA LYS A 58 -12.60 17.36 -4.40
C LYS A 58 -12.54 18.84 -4.84
N SER A 59 -12.01 19.11 -6.04
CA SER A 59 -11.85 20.44 -6.63
C SER A 59 -12.94 20.79 -7.66
N SER A 60 -13.97 19.94 -7.82
CA SER A 60 -15.19 20.20 -8.60
C SER A 60 -16.40 20.15 -7.69
#